data_AF-A0A964KN47-F1
#
_entry.id   AF-A0A964KN47-F1
#
_cell.length_a   1.000
_cell.length_b   1.000
_cell.length_c   1.000
_cell.angle_alpha   90.00
_cell.angle_beta   90.00
_cell.angle_gamma   90.00
#
_symmetry.space_group_name_H-M   'P 1'
#
loop_
_entity.id
_entity.type
_entity.pdbx_description
1 polymer ?
#
loop_
_entity_poly.entity_id
_entity_poly.type
_entity_poly.pdbx_seq_one_letter_code
_entity_poly.pdbx_strand_id
1 'polypeptide(L)'
;MTQADEIRAYVWRAFLQPARWAGKTQVTIRAGTVQTEMGLQNALPAVCGALGSNKFEKQYEVNRVPSTGSTKGANAEFIFSFR
;
A
#
# COMPACT_ATOMS: atom_id res chain seq x y z
N MET A 1 -11.85 -4.53 14.08
CA MET A 1 -11.07 -4.31 12.84
C MET A 1 -11.20 -2.85 12.47
N THR A 2 -10.10 -2.16 12.13
CA THR A 2 -10.16 -0.75 11.72
C THR A 2 -10.18 -0.64 10.19
N GLN A 3 -10.68 0.46 9.64
CA GLN A 3 -10.60 0.74 8.19
C GLN A 3 -9.15 0.64 7.66
N ALA A 4 -8.17 1.04 8.48
CA ALA A 4 -6.76 0.87 8.14
C ALA A 4 -6.35 -0.61 8.03
N ASP A 5 -6.86 -1.50 8.88
CA ASP A 5 -6.59 -2.94 8.77
C ASP A 5 -7.22 -3.54 7.50
N GLU A 6 -8.42 -3.09 7.12
CA GLU A 6 -9.08 -3.50 5.87
C GLU A 6 -8.28 -3.07 4.64
N ILE A 7 -7.80 -1.81 4.63
CA ILE A 7 -6.92 -1.30 3.56
C ILE A 7 -5.64 -2.15 3.47
N ARG A 8 -5.00 -2.45 4.60
CA ARG A 8 -3.80 -3.30 4.61
C ARG A 8 -4.07 -4.70 4.04
N ALA A 9 -5.20 -5.32 4.40
CA ALA A 9 -5.58 -6.64 3.92
C ALA A 9 -5.97 -6.64 2.43
N TYR A 10 -6.61 -5.56 1.96
CA TYR A 10 -6.90 -5.37 0.54
C TYR A 10 -5.60 -5.25 -0.26
N VAL A 11 -4.71 -4.35 0.16
CA VAL A 11 -3.46 -4.07 -0.56
C VAL A 11 -2.58 -5.32 -0.65
N TRP A 12 -2.52 -6.10 0.43
CA TRP A 12 -1.83 -7.38 0.42
C TRP A 12 -2.35 -8.32 -0.66
N ARG A 13 -3.68 -8.53 -0.71
CA ARG A 13 -4.32 -9.47 -1.64
C ARG A 13 -4.28 -8.98 -3.09
N ALA A 14 -4.48 -7.69 -3.30
CA ALA A 14 -4.58 -7.10 -4.64
C ALA A 14 -3.21 -6.81 -5.28
N PHE A 15 -2.19 -6.46 -4.49
CA PHE A 15 -0.88 -6.02 -5.02
C PHE A 15 0.28 -6.91 -4.59
N LEU A 16 0.43 -7.20 -3.29
CA LEU A 16 1.61 -7.90 -2.80
C LEU A 16 1.58 -9.40 -3.15
N GLN A 17 0.48 -10.09 -2.92
CA GLN A 17 0.34 -11.52 -3.26
C GLN A 17 0.63 -11.80 -4.74
N PRO A 18 -0.02 -11.14 -5.71
CA PRO A 18 0.28 -11.40 -7.12
C PRO A 18 1.70 -10.99 -7.51
N ALA A 19 2.24 -9.90 -6.95
CA ALA A 19 3.63 -9.52 -7.21
C ALA A 19 4.63 -10.56 -6.67
N ARG A 20 4.37 -11.12 -5.48
CA ARG A 20 5.18 -12.18 -4.88
C ARG A 20 5.11 -13.47 -5.68
N TRP A 21 3.92 -13.87 -6.13
CA TRP A 21 3.74 -15.04 -7.00
C TRP A 21 4.40 -14.87 -8.37
N ALA A 22 4.41 -13.64 -8.90
CA ALA A 22 5.11 -13.32 -10.14
C ALA A 22 6.64 -13.21 -9.98
N GLY A 23 7.20 -13.41 -8.78
CA GLY A 23 8.63 -13.31 -8.52
C GLY A 23 9.18 -11.88 -8.63
N LYS A 24 8.33 -10.86 -8.48
CA LYS A 24 8.78 -9.46 -8.48
C LYS A 24 9.55 -9.17 -7.20
N THR A 25 10.60 -8.36 -7.31
CA THR A 25 11.40 -7.90 -6.16
C THR A 25 10.77 -6.67 -5.47
N GLN A 26 9.91 -5.95 -6.19
CA GLN A 26 9.26 -4.74 -5.72
C GLN A 26 7.85 -4.57 -6.29
N VAL A 27 7.03 -3.82 -5.57
CA VAL A 27 5.68 -3.43 -5.97
C VAL A 27 5.46 -1.95 -5.69
N THR A 28 4.86 -1.26 -6.66
CA THR A 28 4.47 0.15 -6.53
C THR A 28 2.96 0.23 -6.37
N ILE A 29 2.51 0.90 -5.31
CA ILE A 29 1.11 1.00 -4.94
C ILE A 29 0.74 2.48 -4.88
N ARG A 30 -0.24 2.89 -5.67
CA ARG A 30 -0.73 4.27 -5.66
C ARG A 30 -1.94 4.39 -4.72
N ALA A 31 -1.91 5.38 -3.83
CA ALA A 31 -2.97 5.62 -2.85
C ALA A 31 -4.33 5.86 -3.50
N GLY A 32 -4.39 6.62 -4.60
CA GLY A 32 -5.61 6.87 -5.36
C GLY A 32 -6.20 5.61 -6.00
N THR A 33 -5.37 4.68 -6.45
CA THR A 33 -5.83 3.38 -6.98
C THR A 33 -6.51 2.57 -5.87
N VAL A 34 -5.86 2.45 -4.71
CA VAL A 34 -6.43 1.74 -3.56
C VAL A 34 -7.75 2.36 -3.11
N GLN A 35 -7.82 3.69 -3.01
CA GLN A 35 -9.05 4.38 -2.66
C GLN A 35 -10.18 4.08 -3.66
N THR A 36 -9.88 4.16 -4.96
CA THR A 36 -10.86 3.98 -6.04
C THR A 36 -11.37 2.54 -6.08
N GLU A 37 -10.47 1.56 -6.04
CA GLU A 37 -10.85 0.15 -6.10
C GLU A 37 -11.60 -0.32 -4.84
N MET A 38 -11.27 0.22 -3.67
CA MET A 38 -12.01 -0.06 -2.44
C MET A 38 -13.31 0.75 -2.32
N GLY A 39 -13.61 1.65 -3.27
CA GLY A 39 -14.80 2.52 -3.22
C GLY A 39 -14.84 3.47 -2.02
N LEU A 40 -13.69 3.78 -1.44
CA LEU A 40 -13.62 4.58 -0.22
C LEU A 40 -13.73 6.08 -0.54
N GLN A 41 -14.71 6.75 0.05
CA GLN A 41 -14.85 8.19 -0.08
C GLN A 41 -14.00 8.91 0.97
N ASN A 42 -13.25 9.95 0.57
CA ASN A 42 -12.40 10.77 1.44
C ASN A 42 -11.38 9.99 2.31
N ALA A 43 -10.95 8.81 1.87
CA ALA A 43 -10.08 7.93 2.66
C ALA A 43 -8.58 8.02 2.34
N LEU A 44 -8.12 8.99 1.53
CA LEU A 44 -6.69 9.16 1.24
C LEU A 44 -5.82 9.26 2.51
N PRO A 45 -6.20 10.02 3.56
CA PRO A 45 -5.43 10.05 4.80
C PRO A 45 -5.35 8.68 5.47
N ALA A 46 -6.43 7.90 5.45
CA ALA A 46 -6.48 6.55 6.00
C ALA A 46 -5.60 5.59 5.20
N VAL A 47 -5.62 5.67 3.86
CA VAL A 47 -4.77 4.86 2.97
C VAL A 47 -3.30 5.20 3.19
N CYS A 48 -2.94 6.48 3.16
CA CYS A 48 -1.58 6.93 3.42
C CYS A 48 -1.10 6.53 4.81
N GLY A 49 -1.94 6.61 5.85
CA GLY A 49 -1.61 6.16 7.20
C GLY A 49 -1.46 4.64 7.30
N ALA A 50 -2.32 3.88 6.63
CA ALA A 50 -2.29 2.42 6.61
C ALA A 50 -1.00 1.89 5.95
N LEU A 51 -0.68 2.39 4.76
CA LEU A 51 0.52 2.05 4.00
C LEU A 51 1.77 2.66 4.62
N GLY A 52 1.65 3.88 5.15
CA GLY A 52 2.68 4.69 5.84
C GLY A 52 3.20 4.10 7.14
N SER A 53 2.42 3.21 7.76
CA SER A 53 2.75 2.68 9.07
C SER A 53 3.78 1.55 9.02
N ASN A 54 4.72 1.58 9.96
CA ASN A 54 5.66 0.47 10.21
C ASN A 54 4.94 -0.88 10.47
N LYS A 55 3.65 -0.84 10.87
CA LYS A 55 2.81 -2.03 11.04
C LYS A 55 2.67 -2.79 9.72
N PHE A 56 2.49 -2.10 8.59
CA PHE A 56 2.34 -2.74 7.29
C PHE A 56 3.62 -3.48 6.87
N GLU A 57 4.77 -2.82 7.02
CA GLU A 57 6.10 -3.39 6.73
C GLU A 57 6.37 -4.64 7.57
N LYS A 58 6.10 -4.58 8.89
CA LYS A 58 6.27 -5.72 9.79
C LYS A 58 5.30 -6.86 9.50
N GLN A 59 4.05 -6.55 9.18
CA GLN A 59 3.00 -7.55 8.99
C GLN A 59 3.20 -8.37 7.70
N TYR A 60 3.73 -7.76 6.64
CA TYR A 60 3.90 -8.42 5.34
C TYR A 60 5.36 -8.66 4.95
N GLU A 61 6.29 -8.43 5.87
CA GLU A 61 7.74 -8.62 5.68
C GLU A 61 8.27 -7.89 4.45
N VAL A 62 7.79 -6.67 4.23
CA VAL A 62 8.22 -5.79 3.14
C VAL A 62 8.97 -4.59 3.69
N ASN A 63 9.90 -4.04 2.91
CA ASN A 63 10.57 -2.79 3.23
C ASN A 63 10.01 -1.67 2.36
N ARG A 64 9.71 -0.53 2.97
CA ARG A 64 9.39 0.68 2.19
C ARG A 64 10.64 1.22 1.50
N VAL A 65 10.56 1.36 0.18
CA VAL A 65 11.59 2.02 -0.61
C VAL A 65 11.25 3.52 -0.72
N PRO A 66 12.22 4.43 -0.54
CA PRO A 66 11.98 5.85 -0.77
C PRO A 66 11.56 6.09 -2.22
N SER A 67 10.36 6.64 -2.45
CA SER A 67 9.92 7.07 -3.77
C SER A 67 10.31 8.53 -3.99
N THR A 68 10.77 8.87 -5.19
CA THR A 68 10.97 10.27 -5.63
C THR A 68 9.67 10.97 -6.02
N GLY A 69 8.55 10.23 -6.05
CA GLY A 69 7.21 10.75 -6.35
C GLY A 69 6.58 11.57 -5.22
N SER A 70 5.43 12.20 -5.53
CA SER A 70 4.67 12.98 -4.55
C SER A 70 4.33 12.13 -3.33
N THR A 71 4.69 12.58 -2.13
CA THR A 71 4.45 11.82 -0.87
C THR A 71 3.05 12.04 -0.29
N LYS A 72 2.21 12.84 -0.95
CA LYS A 72 0.89 13.28 -0.45
C LYS A 72 -0.15 13.35 -1.58
N GLY A 73 -1.40 13.01 -1.25
CA GLY A 73 -2.55 13.09 -2.15
C GLY A 73 -2.86 11.80 -2.93
N ALA A 74 -3.77 11.87 -3.90
CA ALA A 74 -4.18 10.72 -4.71
C ALA A 74 -3.04 10.11 -5.54
N ASN A 75 -2.05 10.93 -5.89
CA ASN A 75 -0.86 10.52 -6.63
C ASN A 75 0.27 10.02 -5.70
N ALA A 76 -0.01 9.80 -4.41
CA ALA A 76 0.99 9.24 -3.50
C ALA A 76 1.32 7.81 -3.89
N GLU A 77 2.59 7.55 -4.18
CA GLU A 77 3.11 6.24 -4.56
C GLU A 77 3.93 5.66 -3.40
N PHE A 78 3.63 4.42 -3.06
CA PHE A 78 4.32 3.65 -2.03
C PHE A 78 4.98 2.46 -2.70
N ILE A 79 6.31 2.47 -2.70
CA ILE A 79 7.12 1.39 -3.25
C ILE A 79 7.53 0.48 -2.08
N PHE A 80 7.28 -0.81 -2.24
CA PHE A 80 7.67 -1.83 -1.27
C PHE A 80 8.54 -2.88 -1.95
N SER A 81 9.66 -3.24 -1.34
CA SER A 81 10.46 -4.39 -1.73
C SER A 81 10.17 -5.58 -0.83
N PHE A 82 10.14 -6.77 -1.43
CA PHE A 82 10.02 -8.03 -0.69
C PHE A 82 11.38 -8.36 -0.07
N ARG A 83 11.35 -8.90 1.16
CA ARG A 83 12.53 -9.47 1.82
C ARG A 83 12.80 -10.89 1.35
#